data_AF-A0A7S3IW50-F1
#
_entry.id   AF-A0A7S3IW50-F1
#
_cell.length_a   1.000
_cell.length_b   1.000
_cell.length_c   1.000
_cell.angle_alpha   90.00
_cell.angle_beta   90.00
_cell.angle_gamma   90.00
#
_symmetry.space_group_name_H-M   'P 1'
#
loop_
_entity.id
_entity.type
_entity.pdbx_description
1 polymer ?
#
loop_
_entity_poly.entity_id
_entity_poly.type
_entity_poly.pdbx_seq_one_letter_code
_entity_poly.pdbx_strand_id
1 'polypeptide(L)'
;MGGLINDVGEKITTSGPSLDQLREQAIMMIFIGLGTWIVSFFQMGFLMMFEERLAFKLKILYFRRCLEQDAAYYDQNNPNEMASKISKEVGQIQRGVGDRAGQVLNSVSAFFLGFALAFYQGWELTLIICLAFPFLGGSIAWFFYLIQAGVWVIMKSYAQSAGYAEQALHAIKVVQTYGNEVLETLNYEKYLDRSRDVQQAEKTKTAFARSFMFFIIYLFYAHALYFGGVLRS
;
A
#
# COMPACT_ATOMS: atom_id res chain seq x y z
N MET A 1 14.33 -18.34 -40.64
CA MET A 1 14.36 -17.97 -39.21
C MET A 1 15.53 -18.56 -38.44
N GLY A 2 16.13 -19.70 -38.83
CA GLY A 2 17.31 -20.26 -38.13
C GLY A 2 18.62 -19.48 -38.29
N GLY A 3 18.84 -18.82 -39.43
CA GLY A 3 20.07 -18.04 -39.68
C GLY A 3 20.17 -16.73 -38.87
N LEU A 4 19.03 -16.08 -38.57
CA LEU A 4 19.00 -14.86 -37.74
C LEU A 4 19.28 -15.16 -36.27
N ILE A 5 18.87 -16.33 -35.77
CA ILE A 5 19.14 -16.74 -34.39
C ILE A 5 20.63 -17.07 -34.21
N ASN A 6 21.25 -17.71 -35.20
CA ASN A 6 22.69 -17.99 -35.16
C ASN A 6 23.56 -16.74 -35.36
N ASP A 7 23.19 -15.81 -36.25
CA ASP A 7 23.93 -14.55 -36.44
C ASP A 7 23.80 -13.60 -35.22
N VAL A 8 22.65 -13.63 -34.53
CA VAL A 8 22.48 -12.94 -33.24
C VAL A 8 23.29 -13.63 -32.14
N GLY A 9 23.33 -14.96 -32.11
CA GLY A 9 24.15 -15.73 -31.16
C GLY A 9 25.65 -15.48 -31.33
N GLU A 10 26.13 -15.38 -32.56
CA GLU A 10 27.54 -15.15 -32.88
C GLU A 10 27.97 -13.69 -32.66
N LYS A 11 27.07 -12.71 -32.83
CA LYS A 11 27.33 -11.32 -32.42
C LYS A 11 27.41 -11.17 -30.90
N ILE A 12 26.61 -11.92 -30.13
CA ILE A 12 26.68 -11.91 -28.66
C ILE A 12 28.01 -12.52 -28.15
N THR A 13 28.59 -13.49 -28.85
CA THR A 13 29.88 -14.09 -28.46
C THR A 13 31.09 -13.25 -28.91
N THR A 14 30.99 -12.52 -30.02
CA THR A 14 32.09 -11.70 -30.57
C THR A 14 32.08 -10.26 -30.05
N SER A 15 30.91 -9.76 -29.63
CA SER A 15 30.72 -8.46 -28.95
C SER A 15 30.09 -8.61 -27.56
N GLY A 16 30.37 -9.72 -26.90
CA GLY A 16 30.12 -9.87 -25.46
C GLY A 16 31.14 -9.03 -24.68
N PRO A 17 30.76 -8.45 -23.52
CA PRO A 17 31.72 -7.74 -22.67
C PRO A 17 32.89 -8.67 -22.35
N SER A 18 34.11 -8.13 -22.37
CA SER A 18 35.28 -8.93 -22.01
C SER A 18 35.07 -9.54 -20.61
N LEU A 19 35.57 -10.76 -20.37
CA LEU A 19 35.42 -11.42 -19.06
C LEU A 19 35.92 -10.51 -17.91
N ASP A 20 36.88 -9.64 -18.20
CA ASP A 20 37.38 -8.61 -17.30
C ASP A 20 36.35 -7.51 -16.98
N GLN A 21 35.57 -7.04 -17.95
CA GLN A 21 34.48 -6.08 -17.74
C GLN A 21 33.35 -6.68 -16.91
N LEU A 22 32.99 -7.95 -17.16
CA LEU A 22 32.00 -8.66 -16.35
C LEU A 22 32.46 -8.83 -14.90
N ARG A 23 33.75 -9.16 -14.72
CA ARG A 23 34.36 -9.27 -13.39
C ARG A 23 34.37 -7.92 -12.66
N GLU A 24 34.70 -6.84 -13.35
CA GLU A 24 34.69 -5.49 -12.77
C GLU A 24 33.27 -5.05 -12.37
N GLN A 25 32.28 -5.27 -13.23
CA GLN A 25 30.87 -4.97 -12.93
C GLN A 25 30.33 -5.81 -11.75
N ALA A 26 30.68 -7.10 -11.69
CA ALA A 26 30.30 -7.97 -10.58
C ALA A 26 30.88 -7.46 -9.25
N ILE A 27 32.14 -7.05 -9.23
CA ILE A 27 32.78 -6.47 -8.04
C ILE A 27 32.08 -5.16 -7.63
N MET A 28 31.76 -4.29 -8.59
CA MET A 28 31.01 -3.05 -8.31
C MET A 28 29.62 -3.32 -7.71
N MET A 29 28.87 -4.30 -8.23
CA MET A 29 27.57 -4.69 -7.67
C MET A 29 27.67 -5.21 -6.24
N ILE A 30 28.74 -5.94 -5.90
CA ILE A 30 28.99 -6.41 -4.52
C ILE A 30 29.20 -5.22 -3.58
N PHE A 31 30.04 -4.25 -3.95
CA PHE A 31 30.27 -3.07 -3.11
C PHE A 31 29.02 -2.20 -2.95
N ILE A 32 28.25 -1.99 -4.02
CA ILE A 32 26.97 -1.27 -3.96
C ILE A 32 25.96 -2.02 -3.07
N GLY A 33 25.91 -3.35 -3.18
CA GLY A 33 25.05 -4.20 -2.35
C GLY A 33 25.40 -4.11 -0.87
N LEU A 34 26.68 -4.21 -0.53
CA LEU A 34 27.17 -4.06 0.85
C LEU A 34 26.88 -2.66 1.39
N GLY A 35 27.14 -1.61 0.59
CA GLY A 35 26.83 -0.23 0.97
C GLY A 35 25.34 -0.03 1.24
N THR A 36 24.48 -0.52 0.34
CA THR A 36 23.02 -0.41 0.47
C THR A 36 22.51 -1.16 1.70
N TRP A 37 23.04 -2.35 1.97
CA TRP A 37 22.66 -3.15 3.14
C TRP A 37 23.01 -2.43 4.45
N ILE A 38 24.23 -1.90 4.56
CA ILE A 38 24.68 -1.16 5.74
C ILE A 38 23.81 0.08 5.95
N VAL A 39 23.61 0.90 4.92
CA VAL A 39 22.80 2.12 5.00
C VAL A 39 21.36 1.80 5.39
N SER A 40 20.75 0.77 4.78
CA SER A 40 19.37 0.37 5.08
C SER A 40 19.23 -0.13 6.52
N PHE A 41 20.22 -0.88 7.02
CA PHE A 41 20.24 -1.35 8.40
C PHE A 41 20.26 -0.19 9.40
N PHE A 42 21.17 0.78 9.20
CA PHE A 42 21.24 1.96 10.06
C PHE A 42 19.99 2.85 9.93
N GLN A 43 19.48 3.06 8.72
CA GLN A 43 18.26 3.84 8.49
C GLN A 43 17.08 3.26 9.29
N MET A 44 16.84 1.95 9.18
CA MET A 44 15.72 1.32 9.88
C MET A 44 15.96 1.28 11.38
N GLY A 45 17.19 1.01 11.82
CA GLY A 45 17.55 1.03 13.24
C GLY A 45 17.34 2.41 13.90
N PHE A 46 17.76 3.50 13.25
CA PHE A 46 17.58 4.84 13.80
C PHE A 46 16.11 5.27 13.84
N LEU A 47 15.32 4.93 12.82
CA LEU A 47 13.88 5.21 12.81
C LEU A 47 13.15 4.42 13.90
N MET A 48 13.51 3.16 14.12
CA MET A 48 12.93 2.32 15.17
C MET A 48 13.25 2.87 16.57
N MET A 49 14.51 3.27 16.82
CA MET A 49 14.87 3.90 18.10
C MET A 49 14.15 5.23 18.31
N PHE A 50 13.95 6.01 17.24
CA PHE A 50 13.24 7.29 17.31
C PHE A 50 11.75 7.10 17.62
N GLU A 51 11.07 6.18 16.93
CA GLU A 51 9.64 5.93 17.15
C GLU A 51 9.36 5.38 18.55
N GLU A 52 10.24 4.54 19.12
CA GLU A 52 10.06 3.99 20.48
C GLU A 52 10.16 5.09 21.53
N ARG A 53 11.16 5.97 21.41
CA ARG A 53 11.33 7.11 22.31
C ARG A 53 10.16 8.08 22.22
N LEU A 54 9.66 8.32 21.00
CA LEU A 54 8.51 9.17 20.76
C LEU A 54 7.24 8.55 21.34
N ALA A 55 7.00 7.25 21.12
CA ALA A 55 5.87 6.52 21.67
C ALA A 55 5.86 6.52 23.21
N PHE A 56 7.03 6.32 23.84
CA PHE A 56 7.16 6.38 25.29
C PHE A 56 6.79 7.75 25.86
N LYS A 57 7.33 8.82 25.28
CA LYS A 57 7.00 10.21 25.68
C LYS A 57 5.51 10.51 25.49
N LEU A 58 4.93 10.09 24.37
CA LEU A 58 3.50 10.27 24.11
C LEU A 58 2.63 9.51 25.10
N LYS A 59 2.98 8.26 25.45
CA LYS A 59 2.24 7.48 26.46
C LYS A 59 2.23 8.18 27.82
N ILE A 60 3.37 8.71 28.26
CA ILE A 60 3.46 9.43 29.55
C ILE A 60 2.61 10.70 29.52
N LEU A 61 2.75 11.52 28.47
CA LEU A 61 2.00 12.76 28.34
C LEU A 61 0.50 12.50 28.25
N TYR A 62 0.10 11.50 27.47
CA TYR A 62 -1.31 11.11 27.35
C TYR A 62 -1.85 10.62 28.71
N PHE A 63 -1.13 9.73 29.40
CA PHE A 63 -1.54 9.21 30.70
C PHE A 63 -1.68 10.33 31.74
N ARG A 64 -0.73 11.27 31.78
CA ARG A 64 -0.81 12.44 32.66
C ARG A 64 -2.05 13.27 32.38
N ARG A 65 -2.34 13.57 31.12
CA ARG A 65 -3.53 14.34 30.73
C ARG A 65 -4.82 13.61 31.04
N CYS A 66 -4.81 12.28 30.96
CA CYS A 66 -5.94 11.48 31.38
C CYS A 66 -6.22 11.67 32.89
N LEU A 67 -5.20 11.64 33.74
CA LEU A 67 -5.35 11.83 35.19
C LEU A 67 -5.81 13.24 35.58
N GLU A 68 -5.54 14.25 34.76
CA GLU A 68 -5.94 15.65 34.98
C GLU A 68 -7.38 15.94 34.50
N GLN A 69 -8.10 14.95 33.97
CA GLN A 69 -9.42 15.11 33.35
C GLN A 69 -10.57 15.02 34.38
N ASP A 70 -11.63 15.81 34.18
CA ASP A 70 -12.77 15.89 35.10
C ASP A 70 -13.62 14.60 35.19
N ALA A 71 -14.31 14.41 36.33
CA ALA A 71 -15.20 13.26 36.55
C ALA A 71 -16.30 13.12 35.48
N ALA A 72 -16.83 14.24 34.95
CA ALA A 72 -17.82 14.25 33.87
C ALA A 72 -17.32 13.61 32.56
N TYR A 73 -16.01 13.57 32.32
CA TYR A 73 -15.43 12.87 31.17
C TYR A 73 -15.47 11.34 31.36
N TYR A 74 -15.27 10.89 32.60
CA TYR A 74 -15.29 9.47 32.99
C TYR A 74 -16.70 8.90 33.07
N ASP A 75 -17.73 9.74 33.23
CA ASP A 75 -19.13 9.32 33.11
C ASP A 75 -19.50 8.91 31.67
N GLN A 76 -18.82 9.47 30.66
CA GLN A 76 -19.04 9.17 29.24
C GLN A 76 -18.06 8.14 28.67
N ASN A 77 -16.90 7.96 29.30
CA ASN A 77 -15.83 7.11 28.79
C ASN A 77 -15.43 6.08 29.85
N ASN A 78 -15.58 4.79 29.52
CA ASN A 78 -15.19 3.70 30.40
C ASN A 78 -13.67 3.78 30.73
N PRO A 79 -13.27 3.98 32.01
CA PRO A 79 -11.86 4.05 32.38
C PRO A 79 -11.11 2.74 32.09
N ASN A 80 -11.81 1.60 32.14
CA ASN A 80 -11.27 0.28 31.81
C ASN A 80 -10.84 0.14 30.33
N GLU A 81 -11.45 0.92 29.42
CA GLU A 81 -11.09 0.91 27.99
C GLU A 81 -9.98 1.92 27.66
N MET A 82 -9.77 2.94 28.51
CA MET A 82 -8.81 4.01 28.22
C MET A 82 -7.37 3.51 28.09
N ALA A 83 -6.92 2.60 28.96
CA ALA A 83 -5.56 2.06 28.88
C ALA A 83 -5.29 1.34 27.53
N SER A 84 -6.28 0.61 27.03
CA SER A 84 -6.24 -0.06 25.72
C SER A 84 -6.29 0.96 24.58
N LYS A 85 -7.16 1.98 24.69
CA LYS A 85 -7.30 3.07 23.72
C LYS A 85 -5.99 3.86 23.55
N ILE A 86 -5.35 4.25 24.65
CA ILE A 86 -4.05 4.95 24.65
C ILE A 86 -3.00 4.10 23.93
N SER A 87 -2.93 2.81 24.28
CA SER A 87 -1.96 1.90 23.67
C SER A 87 -2.19 1.74 22.17
N LYS A 88 -3.45 1.67 21.74
CA LYS A 88 -3.84 1.58 20.32
C LYS A 88 -3.52 2.85 19.55
N GLU A 89 -3.92 4.02 20.07
CA GLU A 89 -3.72 5.31 19.42
C GLU A 89 -2.23 5.67 19.31
N VAL A 90 -1.48 5.52 20.41
CA VAL A 90 -0.02 5.74 20.36
C VAL A 90 0.66 4.71 19.45
N GLY A 91 0.19 3.46 19.42
CA GLY A 91 0.69 2.45 18.51
C GLY A 91 0.45 2.76 17.02
N GLN A 92 -0.65 3.46 16.69
CA GLN A 92 -0.88 3.94 15.32
C GLN A 92 0.07 5.07 14.95
N ILE A 93 0.33 6.00 15.88
CA ILE A 93 1.30 7.08 15.68
C ILE A 93 2.71 6.52 15.51
N GLN A 94 3.10 5.55 16.34
CA GLN A 94 4.41 4.90 16.27
C GLN A 94 4.64 4.33 14.86
N ARG A 95 3.73 3.48 14.37
CA ARG A 95 3.81 2.91 13.01
C ARG A 95 3.81 3.98 11.91
N GLY A 96 3.10 5.09 12.12
CA GLY A 96 3.10 6.21 11.19
C GLY A 96 4.47 6.91 11.09
N VAL A 97 5.16 7.04 12.21
CA VAL A 97 6.43 7.78 12.31
C VAL A 97 7.64 6.91 11.95
N GLY A 98 7.69 5.64 12.35
CA GLY A 98 8.81 4.77 11.96
C GLY A 98 8.65 4.23 10.55
N ASP A 99 7.77 3.25 10.38
CA ASP A 99 7.63 2.50 9.12
C ASP A 99 7.19 3.39 7.95
N ARG A 100 6.10 4.15 8.13
CA ARG A 100 5.52 4.92 7.01
C ARG A 100 6.40 6.10 6.61
N ALA A 101 6.95 6.84 7.58
CA ALA A 101 7.83 7.96 7.25
C ALA A 101 9.13 7.49 6.58
N GLY A 102 9.71 6.37 7.02
CA GLY A 102 10.88 5.77 6.38
C GLY A 102 10.61 5.38 4.92
N GLN A 103 9.46 4.75 4.67
CA GLN A 103 9.03 4.38 3.32
C GLN A 103 8.81 5.60 2.42
N VAL A 104 8.20 6.67 2.95
CA VAL A 104 8.00 7.93 2.21
C VAL A 104 9.33 8.58 1.87
N LEU A 105 10.26 8.67 2.83
CA LEU A 105 11.57 9.26 2.60
C LEU A 105 12.35 8.51 1.52
N ASN A 106 12.34 7.17 1.58
CA ASN A 106 12.97 6.33 0.57
C ASN A 106 12.34 6.54 -0.82
N SER A 107 11.01 6.54 -0.90
CA SER A 107 10.27 6.72 -2.16
C SER A 107 10.53 8.09 -2.79
N VAL A 108 10.53 9.15 -1.99
CA VAL A 108 10.80 10.53 -2.45
C VAL A 108 12.25 10.66 -2.93
N SER A 109 13.21 10.10 -2.18
CA SER A 109 14.62 10.11 -2.56
C SER A 109 14.85 9.35 -3.87
N ALA A 110 14.27 8.15 -3.99
CA ALA A 110 14.35 7.34 -5.20
C ALA A 110 13.72 8.04 -6.40
N PHE A 111 12.61 8.75 -6.21
CA PHE A 111 11.97 9.53 -7.26
C PHE A 111 12.89 10.64 -7.80
N PHE A 112 13.48 11.47 -6.93
CA PHE A 112 14.36 12.55 -7.37
C PHE A 112 15.67 12.05 -7.98
N LEU A 113 16.30 11.04 -7.37
CA LEU A 113 17.53 10.45 -7.90
C LEU A 113 17.28 9.74 -9.24
N GLY A 114 16.19 8.98 -9.35
CA GLY A 114 15.80 8.32 -10.60
C GLY A 114 15.50 9.32 -11.70
N PHE A 115 14.79 10.40 -11.38
CA PHE A 115 14.52 11.48 -12.34
C PHE A 115 15.81 12.18 -12.79
N ALA A 116 16.70 12.53 -11.87
CA ALA A 116 17.99 13.15 -12.20
C ALA A 116 18.85 12.24 -13.09
N LEU A 117 18.93 10.95 -12.77
CA LEU A 117 19.68 9.96 -13.57
C LEU A 117 19.08 9.75 -14.96
N ALA A 118 17.74 9.75 -15.09
CA ALA A 118 17.07 9.64 -16.37
C ALA A 118 17.43 10.82 -17.30
N PHE A 119 17.36 12.05 -16.79
CA PHE A 119 17.76 13.24 -17.54
C PHE A 119 19.24 13.24 -17.91
N TYR A 120 20.11 12.67 -17.06
CA TYR A 120 21.54 12.58 -17.33
C TYR A 120 21.89 11.62 -18.48
N GLN A 121 21.22 10.46 -18.58
CA GLN A 121 21.51 9.47 -19.63
C GLN A 121 20.99 9.89 -21.01
N GLY A 122 19.86 10.58 -21.07
CA GLY A 122 19.27 11.00 -22.34
C GLY A 122 18.03 11.85 -22.14
N TRP A 123 18.14 13.12 -22.46
CA TRP A 123 17.04 14.08 -22.30
C TRP A 123 15.90 13.82 -23.29
N GLU A 124 16.19 13.35 -24.50
CA GLU A 124 15.19 13.08 -25.54
C GLU A 124 14.27 11.89 -25.18
N LEU A 125 14.85 10.75 -24.76
CA LEU A 125 14.08 9.59 -24.30
C LEU A 125 13.24 9.91 -23.06
N THR A 126 13.84 10.63 -22.11
CA THR A 126 13.18 10.97 -20.86
C THR A 126 11.99 11.88 -21.10
N LEU A 127 12.07 12.85 -22.02
CA LEU A 127 10.95 13.72 -22.39
C LEU A 127 9.77 12.95 -23.00
N ILE A 128 10.04 12.01 -23.91
CA ILE A 128 9.01 11.18 -24.55
C ILE A 128 8.26 10.35 -23.49
N ILE A 129 9.01 9.72 -22.58
CA ILE A 129 8.44 8.92 -21.49
C ILE A 129 7.67 9.82 -20.50
N CYS A 130 8.18 11.03 -20.23
CA CYS A 130 7.55 11.98 -19.32
C CYS A 130 6.20 12.49 -19.85
N LEU A 131 6.01 12.56 -21.17
CA LEU A 131 4.71 12.88 -21.78
C LEU A 131 3.66 11.77 -21.57
N ALA A 132 4.09 10.51 -21.48
CA ALA A 132 3.21 9.38 -21.18
C ALA A 132 2.97 9.19 -19.67
N PHE A 133 3.80 9.79 -18.81
CA PHE A 133 3.67 9.76 -17.35
C PHE A 133 2.32 10.29 -16.80
N PRO A 134 1.75 11.43 -17.25
CA PRO A 134 0.45 11.89 -16.77
C PRO A 134 -0.69 10.93 -17.12
N PHE A 135 -0.61 10.21 -18.24
CA PHE A 135 -1.59 9.20 -18.61
C PHE A 135 -1.55 8.01 -17.64
N LEU A 136 -0.34 7.54 -17.30
CA LEU A 136 -0.12 6.49 -16.31
C LEU A 136 -0.57 6.93 -14.91
N GLY A 137 -0.16 8.13 -14.49
CA GLY A 137 -0.55 8.71 -13.21
C GLY A 137 -2.06 8.91 -13.07
N GLY A 138 -2.73 9.35 -14.14
CA GLY A 138 -4.19 9.47 -14.19
C GLY A 138 -4.90 8.13 -14.00
N SER A 139 -4.42 7.06 -14.65
CA SER A 139 -4.97 5.71 -14.46
C SER A 139 -4.81 5.22 -13.02
N ILE A 140 -3.65 5.48 -12.39
CA ILE A 140 -3.38 5.08 -11.01
C ILE A 140 -4.30 5.86 -10.06
N ALA A 141 -4.42 7.18 -10.23
CA ALA A 141 -5.28 8.03 -9.41
C ALA A 141 -6.75 7.62 -9.52
N TRP A 142 -7.22 7.34 -10.74
CA TRP A 142 -8.58 6.83 -10.98
C TRP A 142 -8.82 5.49 -10.27
N PHE A 143 -7.86 4.56 -10.33
CA PHE A 143 -7.94 3.29 -9.63
C PHE A 143 -8.00 3.44 -8.11
N PHE A 144 -7.15 4.30 -7.54
CA PHE A 144 -7.19 4.61 -6.11
C PHE A 144 -8.54 5.21 -5.69
N TYR A 145 -9.09 6.12 -6.49
CA TYR A 145 -10.40 6.71 -6.24
C TYR A 145 -11.51 5.65 -6.23
N LEU A 146 -11.52 4.75 -7.22
CA LEU A 146 -12.51 3.67 -7.30
C LEU A 146 -12.42 2.70 -6.13
N ILE A 147 -11.21 2.31 -5.70
CA ILE A 147 -11.04 1.44 -4.53
C ILE A 147 -11.60 2.11 -3.29
N GLN A 148 -11.23 3.36 -3.04
CA GLN A 148 -11.67 4.06 -1.84
C GLN A 148 -13.19 4.16 -1.79
N ALA A 149 -13.82 4.57 -2.91
CA ALA A 149 -15.27 4.62 -3.02
C ALA A 149 -15.92 3.24 -2.79
N GLY A 150 -15.38 2.17 -3.39
CA GLY A 150 -15.89 0.80 -3.21
C GLY A 150 -15.77 0.29 -1.76
N VAL A 151 -14.66 0.61 -1.09
CA VAL A 151 -14.46 0.27 0.33
C VAL A 151 -15.51 0.94 1.21
N TRP A 152 -15.84 2.23 0.96
CA TRP A 152 -16.90 2.92 1.69
C TRP A 152 -18.28 2.24 1.53
N VAL A 153 -18.62 1.80 0.32
CA VAL A 153 -19.88 1.10 0.04
C VAL A 153 -19.94 -0.25 0.77
N ILE A 154 -18.85 -1.02 0.72
CA ILE A 154 -18.73 -2.30 1.42
C ILE A 154 -18.88 -2.11 2.93
N MET A 155 -18.17 -1.14 3.50
CA MET A 155 -18.22 -0.84 4.94
C MET A 155 -19.61 -0.38 5.37
N LYS A 156 -20.31 0.42 4.55
CA LYS A 156 -21.68 0.84 4.83
C LYS A 156 -22.66 -0.33 4.86
N SER A 157 -22.59 -1.25 3.89
CA SER A 157 -23.43 -2.44 3.85
C SER A 157 -23.13 -3.40 5.01
N TYR A 158 -21.84 -3.52 5.37
CA TYR A 158 -21.41 -4.32 6.51
C TYR A 158 -21.92 -3.72 7.83
N ALA A 159 -21.79 -2.41 8.02
CA ALA A 159 -22.28 -1.70 9.20
C ALA A 159 -23.81 -1.85 9.37
N GLN A 160 -24.58 -1.83 8.29
CA GLN A 160 -26.03 -2.06 8.35
C GLN A 160 -26.37 -3.48 8.85
N SER A 161 -25.64 -4.49 8.38
CA SER A 161 -25.84 -5.88 8.81
C SER A 161 -25.44 -6.07 10.28
N ALA A 162 -24.32 -5.48 10.68
CA ALA A 162 -23.85 -5.48 12.05
C ALA A 162 -24.81 -4.76 13.00
N GLY A 163 -25.37 -3.61 12.60
CA GLY A 163 -26.35 -2.88 13.39
C GLY A 163 -27.65 -3.66 13.61
N TYR A 164 -28.09 -4.45 12.64
CA TYR A 164 -29.23 -5.36 12.82
C TYR A 164 -28.93 -6.45 13.85
N ALA A 165 -27.76 -7.09 13.75
CA ALA A 165 -27.34 -8.08 14.74
C ALA A 165 -27.23 -7.48 16.15
N GLU A 166 -26.72 -6.26 16.27
CA GLU A 166 -26.63 -5.53 17.54
C GLU A 166 -28.03 -5.30 18.15
N GLN A 167 -29.01 -4.89 17.35
CA GLN A 167 -30.39 -4.72 17.80
C GLN A 167 -31.00 -6.04 18.29
N ALA A 168 -30.81 -7.13 17.54
CA ALA A 168 -31.29 -8.45 17.92
C ALA A 168 -30.65 -8.95 19.22
N LEU A 169 -29.34 -8.77 19.39
CA LEU A 169 -28.61 -9.13 20.61
C LEU A 169 -29.02 -8.27 21.80
N HIS A 170 -29.24 -6.97 21.60
CA HIS A 170 -29.73 -6.08 22.64
C HIS A 170 -31.13 -6.48 23.12
N ALA A 171 -31.97 -6.99 22.22
CA ALA A 171 -33.32 -7.48 22.51
C ALA A 171 -33.40 -8.99 22.81
N ILE A 172 -32.28 -9.67 23.10
CA ILE A 172 -32.21 -11.14 23.20
C ILE A 172 -33.23 -11.75 24.17
N LYS A 173 -33.48 -11.11 25.32
CA LYS A 173 -34.49 -11.56 26.29
C LYS A 173 -35.89 -11.57 25.69
N VAL A 174 -36.21 -10.58 24.86
CA VAL A 174 -37.50 -10.49 24.16
C VAL A 174 -37.61 -11.63 23.16
N VAL A 175 -36.59 -11.83 22.32
CA VAL A 175 -36.56 -12.92 21.33
C VAL A 175 -36.77 -14.29 22.00
N GLN A 176 -36.11 -14.52 23.14
CA GLN A 176 -36.26 -15.74 23.94
C GLN A 176 -37.67 -15.90 24.54
N THR A 177 -38.25 -14.83 25.09
CA THR A 177 -39.61 -14.89 25.66
C THR A 177 -40.69 -15.17 24.62
N TYR A 178 -40.49 -14.73 23.38
CA TYR A 178 -41.42 -14.95 22.27
C TYR A 178 -41.09 -16.21 21.45
N GLY A 179 -39.98 -16.91 21.73
CA GLY A 179 -39.57 -18.14 21.04
C GLY A 179 -39.25 -17.97 19.55
N ASN A 180 -38.94 -16.75 19.10
CA ASN A 180 -38.83 -16.38 17.68
C ASN A 180 -37.39 -16.39 17.12
N GLU A 181 -36.48 -17.15 17.73
CA GLU A 181 -35.06 -17.19 17.35
C GLU A 181 -34.82 -17.58 15.88
N VAL A 182 -35.64 -18.50 15.35
CA VAL A 182 -35.54 -18.95 13.95
C VAL A 182 -35.90 -17.84 12.97
N LEU A 183 -36.93 -17.04 13.28
CA LEU A 183 -37.38 -15.94 12.44
C LEU A 183 -36.33 -14.81 12.41
N GLU A 184 -35.73 -14.52 13.56
CA GLU A 184 -34.70 -13.49 13.69
C GLU A 184 -33.41 -13.87 12.95
N THR A 185 -33.04 -15.15 13.01
CA THR A 185 -31.89 -15.70 12.27
C THR A 185 -32.10 -15.58 10.76
N LEU A 186 -33.31 -15.90 10.28
CA LEU A 186 -33.65 -15.81 8.86
C LEU A 186 -33.66 -14.35 8.34
N ASN A 187 -34.09 -13.41 9.18
CA ASN A 187 -34.00 -11.99 8.87
C ASN A 187 -32.54 -11.51 8.82
N TYR A 188 -31.69 -11.95 9.75
CA TYR A 188 -30.26 -11.62 9.74
C TYR A 188 -29.56 -12.19 8.49
N GLU A 189 -29.86 -13.43 8.11
CA GLU A 189 -29.34 -14.07 6.90
C GLU A 189 -29.66 -13.23 5.64
N LYS A 190 -30.87 -12.67 5.55
CA LYS A 190 -31.25 -11.77 4.45
C LYS A 190 -30.40 -10.50 4.36
N TYR A 191 -30.03 -9.90 5.51
CA TYR A 191 -29.13 -8.73 5.53
C TYR A 191 -27.69 -9.12 5.16
N LEU A 192 -27.24 -10.29 5.61
CA LEU A 192 -25.94 -10.85 5.24
C LEU A 192 -25.82 -11.14 3.75
N ASP A 193 -26.84 -11.76 3.14
CA ASP A 193 -26.86 -12.05 1.70
C ASP A 193 -26.82 -10.77 0.88
N ARG A 194 -27.61 -9.75 1.27
CA ARG A 194 -27.53 -8.43 0.64
C ARG A 194 -26.13 -7.82 0.73
N SER A 195 -25.47 -7.96 1.87
CA SER A 195 -24.10 -7.47 2.07
C SER A 195 -23.09 -8.25 1.24
N ARG A 196 -23.29 -9.57 1.09
CA ARG A 196 -22.46 -10.43 0.24
C ARG A 196 -22.62 -10.07 -1.23
N ASP A 197 -23.82 -9.82 -1.72
CA ASP A 197 -24.06 -9.44 -3.11
C ASP A 197 -23.42 -8.10 -3.46
N VAL A 198 -23.56 -7.10 -2.58
CA VAL A 198 -22.89 -5.80 -2.72
C VAL A 198 -21.38 -5.97 -2.74
N GLN A 199 -20.83 -6.77 -1.81
CA GLN A 199 -19.40 -7.08 -1.79
C GLN A 199 -18.94 -7.77 -3.07
N GLN A 200 -19.70 -8.71 -3.60
CA GLN A 200 -19.34 -9.44 -4.82
C GLN A 200 -19.38 -8.52 -6.05
N ALA A 201 -20.38 -7.65 -6.16
CA ALA A 201 -20.46 -6.65 -7.22
C ALA A 201 -19.27 -5.67 -7.17
N GLU A 202 -18.94 -5.13 -6.00
CA GLU A 202 -17.81 -4.21 -5.81
C GLU A 202 -16.45 -4.90 -6.03
N LYS A 203 -16.30 -6.17 -5.60
CA LYS A 203 -15.10 -6.98 -5.90
C LYS A 203 -14.90 -7.17 -7.39
N THR A 204 -15.95 -7.46 -8.15
CA THR A 204 -15.86 -7.62 -9.62
C THR A 204 -15.47 -6.30 -10.30
N LYS A 205 -16.07 -5.17 -9.87
CA LYS A 205 -15.72 -3.83 -10.40
C LYS A 205 -14.27 -3.46 -10.12
N THR A 206 -13.82 -3.64 -8.88
CA THR A 206 -12.45 -3.33 -8.48
C THR A 206 -11.42 -4.27 -9.12
N ALA A 207 -11.77 -5.54 -9.35
CA ALA A 207 -10.95 -6.47 -10.10
C ALA A 207 -10.80 -6.06 -11.56
N PHE A 208 -11.89 -5.67 -12.23
CA PHE A 208 -11.84 -5.15 -13.60
C PHE A 208 -10.97 -3.89 -13.70
N ALA A 209 -11.17 -2.93 -12.79
CA ALA A 209 -10.35 -1.71 -12.74
C ALA A 209 -8.86 -2.01 -12.52
N ARG A 210 -8.54 -3.02 -11.69
CA ARG A 210 -7.15 -3.47 -11.46
C ARG A 210 -6.54 -4.06 -12.72
N SER A 211 -7.27 -4.93 -13.42
CA SER A 211 -6.80 -5.52 -14.68
C SER A 211 -6.57 -4.45 -15.74
N PHE A 212 -7.45 -3.45 -15.83
CA PHE A 212 -7.31 -2.32 -16.75
C PHE A 212 -6.07 -1.46 -16.44
N MET A 213 -5.79 -1.22 -15.16
CA MET A 213 -4.56 -0.54 -14.73
C MET A 213 -3.29 -1.31 -15.15
N PHE A 214 -3.24 -2.62 -14.93
CA PHE A 214 -2.10 -3.44 -15.37
C PHE A 214 -1.94 -3.43 -16.89
N PHE A 215 -3.04 -3.47 -17.65
CA PHE A 215 -3.00 -3.36 -19.11
C PHE A 215 -2.30 -2.06 -19.57
N ILE A 216 -2.64 -0.92 -18.97
CA ILE A 216 -2.01 0.38 -19.28
C ILE A 216 -0.52 0.37 -18.93
N ILE A 217 -0.14 -0.20 -17.78
CA ILE A 217 1.27 -0.33 -17.38
C ILE A 217 2.07 -1.13 -18.43
N TYR A 218 1.52 -2.25 -18.92
CA TYR A 218 2.21 -3.05 -19.94
C TYR A 218 2.31 -2.34 -21.29
N LEU A 219 1.29 -1.58 -21.69
CA LEU A 219 1.38 -0.73 -22.89
C LEU A 219 2.46 0.34 -22.76
N PHE A 220 2.59 0.95 -21.58
CA PHE A 220 3.64 1.92 -21.31
C PHE A 220 5.04 1.29 -21.39
N TYR A 221 5.23 0.09 -20.82
CA TYR A 221 6.50 -0.64 -20.96
C TYR A 221 6.81 -1.01 -22.42
N ALA A 222 5.81 -1.47 -23.18
CA ALA A 222 5.99 -1.77 -24.60
C ALA A 222 6.39 -0.52 -25.40
N HIS A 223 5.76 0.63 -25.11
CA HIS A 223 6.11 1.91 -25.72
C HIS A 223 7.54 2.34 -25.38
N ALA A 224 7.92 2.27 -24.10
CA ALA A 224 9.27 2.62 -23.64
C ALA A 224 10.34 1.75 -24.32
N LEU A 225 10.11 0.44 -24.45
CA LEU A 225 11.02 -0.48 -25.13
C LEU A 225 11.10 -0.21 -26.64
N TYR A 226 9.99 0.09 -27.29
CA TYR A 226 9.97 0.42 -28.72
C TYR A 226 10.80 1.66 -29.03
N PHE A 227 10.57 2.76 -28.31
CA PHE A 227 11.34 4.00 -28.50
C PHE A 227 12.81 3.84 -28.07
N GLY A 228 13.08 3.10 -27.00
CA GLY A 228 14.45 2.78 -26.59
C GLY A 228 15.21 1.95 -27.64
N GLY A 229 14.53 1.06 -28.36
CA GLY A 229 15.10 0.29 -29.47
C GLY A 229 15.40 1.14 -30.70
N VAL A 230 14.45 1.99 -31.11
CA VAL A 230 14.59 2.85 -32.30
C VAL A 230 15.66 3.93 -32.11
N LEU A 231 15.84 4.47 -30.90
CA LEU A 231 16.86 5.50 -30.66
C LEU A 231 18.28 4.92 -30.48
N ARG A 232 18.40 3.62 -30.21
CA ARG A 232 19.69 2.91 -30.02
C ARG A 232 20.19 2.26 -31.33
N SER A 233 19.33 2.05 -32.32
CA SER A 233 19.67 1.55 -33.66
C SER A 233 20.11 2.69 -34.58
#